data_AF-A0A358PCB5-F1
#
_entry.id   AF-A0A358PCB5-F1
#
_cell.length_a   1.000
_cell.length_b   1.000
_cell.length_c   1.000
_cell.angle_alpha   90.00
_cell.angle_beta   90.00
_cell.angle_gamma   90.00
#
_symmetry.space_group_name_H-M   'P 1'
#
loop_
_entity.id
_entity.type
_entity.pdbx_description
1 polymer ?
#
loop_
_entity_poly.entity_id
_entity_poly.type
_entity_poly.pdbx_seq_one_letter_code
_entity_poly.pdbx_strand_id
1 'polypeptide(L)' 'MAGHFLIVEARFYGEIADAQAAGAVAALEAAGASYERVSVPGALEIPAAIA' A
#
# COMPACT_ATOMS: atom_id res chain seq x y z
N MET A 1 -13.66 -14.95 6.16
CA MET A 1 -13.50 -14.03 5.01
C MET A 1 -12.13 -13.41 5.11
N ALA A 2 -11.37 -13.37 4.02
CA ALA A 2 -10.14 -12.60 3.97
C ALA A 2 -10.48 -11.09 4.03
N GLY A 3 -9.58 -10.29 4.60
CA GLY A 3 -9.80 -8.85 4.81
C GLY A 3 -9.78 -8.02 3.52
N HIS A 4 -10.20 -6.76 3.65
CA HIS A 4 -10.01 -5.73 2.64
C HIS A 4 -9.09 -4.64 3.22
N PHE A 5 -8.04 -4.27 2.48
CA PHE A 5 -6.95 -3.43 2.98
C PHE A 5 -6.72 -2.20 2.09
N LEU A 6 -6.33 -1.10 2.71
CA LEU A 6 -5.83 0.09 2.00
C LEU A 6 -4.30 0.10 2.04
N ILE A 7 -3.66 0.13 0.88
CA ILE A 7 -2.22 0.37 0.74
C ILE A 7 -2.03 1.86 0.45
N VAL A 8 -1.41 2.58 1.39
CA VAL A 8 -1.01 3.97 1.23
C VAL A 8 0.50 4.04 1.01
N GLU A 9 0.93 4.56 -0.14
CA GLU A 9 2.35 4.60 -0.51
C GLU A 9 2.88 6.04 -0.63
N ALA A 10 3.99 6.30 0.06
CA ALA A 10 4.76 7.53 -0.07
C ALA A 10 5.80 7.39 -1.18
N ARG A 11 5.59 8.07 -2.31
CA ARG A 11 6.36 7.81 -3.55
C ARG A 11 7.58 8.73 -3.73
N PHE A 12 8.27 9.09 -2.63
CA PHE A 12 9.51 9.88 -2.72
C PHE A 12 10.62 9.15 -3.49
N TYR A 13 10.74 7.83 -3.27
CA TYR A 13 11.60 6.93 -4.05
C TYR A 13 10.73 5.98 -4.86
N GLY A 14 10.48 6.30 -6.13
CA GLY A 14 9.53 5.56 -6.97
C GLY A 14 9.81 4.05 -7.06
N GLU A 15 11.06 3.68 -7.37
CA GLU A 15 11.44 2.27 -7.54
C GLU A 15 11.32 1.47 -6.23
N ILE A 16 11.67 2.08 -5.10
CA ILE A 16 11.54 1.45 -3.79
C ILE A 16 10.06 1.28 -3.44
N ALA A 17 9.23 2.29 -3.70
CA ALA A 17 7.79 2.21 -3.48
C ALA A 17 7.14 1.11 -4.33
N ASP A 18 7.55 0.96 -5.59
CA ASP A 18 7.04 -0.09 -6.47
C ASP A 18 7.44 -1.49 -5.97
N ALA A 19 8.69 -1.67 -5.52
CA ALA A 19 9.15 -2.94 -4.93
C ALA A 19 8.39 -3.29 -3.63
N GLN A 20 8.17 -2.30 -2.76
CA GLN A 20 7.41 -2.46 -1.53
C GLN A 20 5.94 -2.83 -1.82
N ALA A 21 5.31 -2.12 -2.75
CA ALA A 21 3.93 -2.38 -3.15
C ALA A 21 3.76 -3.77 -3.78
N ALA A 22 4.70 -4.20 -4.64
CA ALA A 22 4.68 -5.54 -5.23
C ALA A 22 4.71 -6.63 -4.15
N GLY A 23 5.57 -6.49 -3.13
CA GLY A 23 5.65 -7.42 -2.01
C GLY A 23 4.37 -7.46 -1.16
N ALA A 24 3.81 -6.29 -0.85
CA ALA A 24 2.56 -6.18 -0.09
C ALA A 24 1.38 -6.80 -0.84
N VAL A 25 1.24 -6.51 -2.13
CA VAL A 25 0.21 -7.08 -3.01
C VAL A 25 0.31 -8.60 -3.06
N ALA A 26 1.51 -9.14 -3.30
CA ALA A 26 1.72 -10.58 -3.35
C ALA A 26 1.31 -11.29 -2.05
N ALA A 27 1.59 -10.67 -0.88
CA ALA A 27 1.19 -11.21 0.41
C ALA A 27 -0.33 -11.19 0.62
N LEU A 28 -1.01 -10.11 0.20
CA LEU A 28 -2.47 -10.00 0.30
C LEU A 28 -3.18 -10.98 -0.64
N GLU A 29 -2.70 -11.11 -1.88
CA GLU A 29 -3.23 -12.06 -2.87
C GLU A 29 -3.05 -13.51 -2.40
N ALA A 30 -1.89 -13.87 -1.84
CA ALA A 30 -1.65 -15.19 -1.27
C ALA A 30 -2.59 -15.51 -0.08
N ALA A 31 -3.02 -14.48 0.66
CA ALA A 31 -4.01 -14.60 1.73
C ALA A 31 -5.48 -14.57 1.25
N GLY A 32 -5.72 -14.40 -0.06
CA GLY A 32 -7.05 -14.21 -0.63
C GLY A 32 -7.72 -12.89 -0.26
N ALA A 33 -6.95 -11.91 0.22
CA ALA A 33 -7.43 -10.59 0.59
C ALA A 33 -7.56 -9.66 -0.63
N SER A 34 -8.44 -8.67 -0.52
CA SER A 34 -8.56 -7.60 -1.53
C SER A 34 -7.91 -6.31 -1.03
N TYR A 35 -7.57 -5.41 -1.95
CA TYR A 35 -6.94 -4.16 -1.61
C TYR A 35 -7.27 -3.02 -2.55
N GLU A 36 -7.11 -1.79 -2.06
CA GLU A 36 -7.02 -0.56 -2.84
C GLU A 36 -5.64 0.09 -2.64
N ARG A 37 -5.21 0.89 -3.61
CA ARG A 37 -3.91 1.59 -3.59
C ARG A 37 -4.10 3.08 -3.79
N VAL A 38 -3.48 3.87 -2.93
CA VAL A 38 -3.43 5.34 -3.03
C VAL A 38 -2.02 5.84 -2.78
N SER A 39 -1.64 6.89 -3.50
CA SER A 39 -0.33 7.52 -3.37
C SER A 39 -0.41 8.85 -2.65
N VAL A 40 0.56 9.11 -1.77
CA VAL A 40 0.76 10.39 -1.10
C VAL A 40 2.15 10.97 -1.40
N PRO A 41 2.34 12.30 -1.26
CA PRO A 41 3.64 12.94 -1.56
C PRO A 41 4.80 12.40 -0.72
N GLY A 42 4.56 12.11 0.56
CA GLY A 42 5.59 11.67 1.50
C GLY A 42 5.04 10.81 2.64
N ALA A 43 5.94 10.31 3.47
CA ALA A 43 5.58 9.40 4.56
C ALA A 43 4.75 10.08 5.66
N LEU A 44 4.90 11.40 5.83
CA LEU A 44 4.18 12.17 6.84
C LEU A 44 2.70 12.35 6.51
N GLU A 45 2.31 12.18 5.24
CA GLU A 45 0.92 12.25 4.79
C GLU A 45 0.17 10.92 4.95
N ILE A 46 0.87 9.81 5.21
CA ILE A 46 0.24 8.48 5.39
C ILE A 46 -0.81 8.48 6.50
N PRO A 47 -0.57 9.01 7.71
CA PRO A 47 -1.58 9.06 8.77
C PRO A 47 -2.85 9.79 8.36
N ALA A 48 -2.73 10.89 7.58
CA ALA A 48 -3.87 11.66 7.12
C ALA A 48 -4.70 10.91 6.05
N ALA A 49 -4.08 10.00 5.29
CA ALA A 49 -4.77 9.17 4.30
C ALA A 49 -5.48 7.95 4.92
N ILE A 50 -5.18 7.58 6.17
CA ILE A 50 -5.79 6.44 6.88
C ILE A 50 -6.91 6.88 7.85
N ALA A 51 -6.93 8.16 8.25
CA ALA A 51 -7.83 8.73 9.26
C ALA A 51 -9.29 8.89 8.79
#